data_AF-A0A949SBS4-F1
#
_entry.id   AF-A0A949SBS4-F1
#
_cell.length_a   1.000
_cell.length_b   1.000
_cell.length_c   1.000
_cell.angle_alpha   90.00
_cell.angle_beta   90.00
_cell.angle_gamma   90.00
#
_symmetry.space_group_name_H-M   'P 1'
#
loop_
_entity.id
_entity.type
_entity.pdbx_description
1 polymer ?
#
loop_
_entity_poly.entity_id
_entity_poly.type
_entity_poly.pdbx_seq_one_letter_code
_entity_poly.pdbx_strand_id
1 'polypeptide(L)'
;MPDSGVLNSSHKRDIGADLLLTGCLLLVHPFLIFLIGNLSLIAGLPLCSCYFFAASLITFPAGLILCKRIIGRCDFRKTLLISAGVVSAPLLIGLPASKIYDYSVDGQTYHLEMVLQLADGWVPGKEERGVLGPLSAYMNHFPAGDAVIRGVDYMLTGRVESSKAFNLTILLSSFLIVSGGLLRYSTRLNWIQILALSFTAAYNPVSVSQLPSFYIDGILSSLLVILFFILLMPEEMDVFVQRVILLPVLCLLAGSKFTGLVFAILIPTLILCGRCYFSRPFPIRSHCLYLCIAWVVMLMACFHPYLTGIRDHNHPFYPLAGPDAVDMTTIMEENRPANFNSMNRFQRLFHSIYSEMGQQSTSTTDQPSRLKCPFTFNYQNVRKITATADIRVAGWGPYFGLALIACFLIFAVSLFQNQLLAMLFLSINGMIFITGIINGEAWWARFTPHFWLIPIITCALIWQGTSSRILRSLANFCILICVINVLILGSLKCTATWRVNNRIIRQIEMIRNLPQPVRVVYGFIRSTRIRFAEAGIMTFELPKEENLGEGEWANAFTGSDAKIFIPHVDANGTIIQKK
;
A
#
# COMPACT_ATOMS: atom_id res chain seq x y z
N MET A 1 -19.67 2.01 -45.12
CA MET A 1 -18.88 1.28 -44.10
C MET A 1 -19.54 1.56 -42.76
N PRO A 2 -20.03 0.55 -42.04
CA PRO A 2 -20.79 0.77 -40.82
C PRO A 2 -19.88 1.13 -39.64
N ASP A 3 -20.34 2.10 -38.86
CA ASP A 3 -19.79 2.57 -37.60
C ASP A 3 -19.48 1.40 -36.65
N SER A 4 -18.19 1.09 -36.51
CA SER A 4 -17.68 0.17 -35.50
C SER A 4 -16.81 0.96 -34.53
N GLY A 5 -17.33 1.23 -33.33
CA GLY A 5 -16.49 1.56 -32.18
C GLY A 5 -16.99 2.62 -31.19
N VAL A 6 -18.06 3.36 -31.47
CA VAL A 6 -18.61 4.32 -30.51
C VAL A 6 -19.74 3.68 -29.72
N LEU A 7 -19.40 2.93 -28.66
CA LEU A 7 -20.35 2.72 -27.56
C LEU A 7 -20.90 4.10 -27.16
N ASN A 8 -22.23 4.21 -27.16
CA ASN A 8 -22.96 5.46 -26.94
C ASN A 8 -22.43 6.17 -25.66
N SER A 9 -22.21 7.48 -25.72
CA SER A 9 -21.58 8.26 -24.62
C SER A 9 -22.34 8.14 -23.29
N SER A 10 -23.66 7.88 -23.37
CA SER A 10 -24.51 7.54 -22.23
C SER A 10 -24.11 6.24 -21.55
N HIS A 11 -23.88 5.17 -22.32
CA HIS A 11 -23.52 3.85 -21.81
C HIS A 11 -22.17 3.87 -21.06
N LYS A 12 -21.20 4.63 -21.58
CA LYS A 12 -19.90 4.86 -20.92
C LYS A 12 -20.07 5.53 -19.55
N ARG A 13 -20.96 6.52 -19.44
CA ARG A 13 -21.25 7.21 -18.19
C ARG A 13 -21.98 6.33 -17.17
N ASP A 14 -22.85 5.44 -17.64
CA ASP A 14 -23.57 4.49 -16.78
C ASP A 14 -22.63 3.46 -16.16
N ILE A 15 -21.76 2.83 -16.98
CA ILE A 15 -20.70 1.94 -16.47
C ILE A 15 -19.79 2.70 -15.51
N GLY A 16 -19.39 3.93 -15.86
CA GLY A 16 -18.58 4.78 -15.01
C GLY A 16 -19.24 5.06 -13.65
N ALA A 17 -20.56 5.24 -13.62
CA ALA A 17 -21.35 5.43 -12.40
C ALA A 17 -21.28 4.21 -11.49
N ASP A 18 -21.47 3.02 -12.05
CA ASP A 18 -21.50 1.76 -11.32
C ASP A 18 -20.11 1.41 -10.76
N LEU A 19 -19.04 1.63 -11.54
CA LEU A 19 -17.66 1.45 -11.09
C LEU A 19 -17.29 2.45 -9.99
N LEU A 20 -17.66 3.73 -10.14
CA LEU A 20 -17.40 4.75 -9.13
C LEU A 20 -18.12 4.43 -7.82
N LEU A 21 -19.40 4.06 -7.88
CA LEU A 21 -20.18 3.66 -6.70
C LEU A 21 -19.55 2.45 -5.99
N THR A 22 -19.17 1.43 -6.74
CA THR A 22 -18.52 0.23 -6.20
C THR A 22 -17.18 0.56 -5.55
N GLY A 23 -16.34 1.35 -6.24
CA GLY A 23 -15.04 1.78 -5.72
C GLY A 23 -15.16 2.62 -4.45
N CYS A 24 -16.16 3.53 -4.38
CA CYS A 24 -16.46 4.32 -3.19
C CYS A 24 -16.85 3.42 -2.01
N LEU A 25 -17.72 2.43 -2.23
CA LEU A 25 -18.16 1.54 -1.17
C LEU A 25 -17.04 0.60 -0.68
N LEU A 26 -16.15 0.14 -1.58
CA LEU A 26 -14.94 -0.61 -1.20
C LEU A 26 -13.96 0.21 -0.36
N LEU A 27 -14.00 1.54 -0.44
CA LEU A 27 -13.23 2.42 0.44
C LEU A 27 -13.96 2.70 1.76
N VAL A 28 -15.26 2.98 1.69
CA VAL A 28 -16.09 3.37 2.84
C VAL A 28 -16.25 2.21 3.83
N HIS A 29 -16.44 0.98 3.37
CA HIS A 29 -16.63 -0.18 4.26
C HIS A 29 -15.43 -0.40 5.21
N PRO A 30 -14.18 -0.55 4.74
CA PRO A 30 -13.04 -0.68 5.65
C PRO A 30 -12.78 0.59 6.47
N PHE A 31 -13.11 1.78 5.94
CA PHE A 31 -13.06 3.02 6.74
C PHE A 31 -14.05 3.01 7.92
N LEU A 32 -15.24 2.44 7.75
CA LEU A 32 -16.20 2.29 8.84
C LEU A 32 -15.69 1.33 9.91
N ILE A 33 -15.04 0.23 9.51
CA ILE A 33 -14.36 -0.68 10.45
C ILE A 33 -13.26 0.07 11.22
N PHE A 34 -12.42 0.81 10.50
CA PHE A 34 -11.38 1.65 11.09
C PHE A 34 -11.95 2.65 12.10
N LEU A 35 -13.02 3.36 11.74
CA LEU A 35 -13.62 4.39 12.59
C LEU A 35 -14.23 3.78 13.85
N ILE A 36 -15.05 2.73 13.72
CA ILE A 36 -15.68 2.04 14.85
C ILE A 36 -14.60 1.43 15.77
N GLY A 37 -13.60 0.77 15.19
CA GLY A 37 -12.52 0.14 15.94
C GLY A 37 -11.68 1.16 16.72
N ASN A 38 -11.28 2.28 16.09
CA ASN A 38 -10.54 3.32 16.81
C ASN A 38 -11.38 4.01 17.89
N LEU A 39 -12.67 4.27 17.65
CA LEU A 39 -13.56 4.79 18.70
C LEU A 39 -13.68 3.84 19.89
N SER A 40 -13.73 2.52 19.65
CA SER A 40 -13.67 1.50 20.70
C SER A 40 -12.37 1.57 21.50
N LEU A 41 -11.23 1.66 20.80
CA LEU A 41 -9.92 1.75 21.46
C LEU A 41 -9.78 3.04 22.29
N ILE A 42 -10.32 4.17 21.82
CA ILE A 42 -10.39 5.43 22.59
C ILE A 42 -11.23 5.25 23.85
N ALA A 43 -12.38 4.57 23.74
CA ALA A 43 -13.21 4.20 24.89
C ALA A 43 -12.55 3.15 25.79
N GLY A 44 -11.39 2.63 25.39
CA GLY A 44 -10.61 1.68 26.15
C GLY A 44 -11.12 0.25 26.07
N LEU A 45 -11.96 -0.06 25.09
CA LEU A 45 -12.55 -1.37 24.83
C LEU A 45 -11.71 -2.11 23.77
N PRO A 46 -11.52 -3.44 23.93
CA PRO A 46 -10.77 -4.25 22.96
C PRO A 46 -11.49 -4.32 21.61
N LEU A 47 -10.78 -4.76 20.57
CA LEU A 47 -11.41 -4.99 19.26
C LEU A 47 -12.41 -6.14 19.33
N CYS A 48 -13.44 -6.07 18.46
CA CYS A 48 -14.49 -7.07 18.35
C CYS A 48 -14.79 -7.37 16.88
N SER A 49 -15.00 -8.66 16.55
CA SER A 49 -15.45 -9.08 15.22
C SER A 49 -16.82 -8.48 14.82
N CYS A 50 -17.64 -8.12 15.81
CA CYS A 50 -18.92 -7.43 15.63
C CYS A 50 -18.83 -6.10 14.85
N TYR A 51 -17.65 -5.46 14.84
CA TYR A 51 -17.44 -4.19 14.14
C TYR A 51 -17.56 -4.33 12.62
N PHE A 52 -17.25 -5.50 12.07
CA PHE A 52 -17.49 -5.78 10.65
C PHE A 52 -18.98 -5.76 10.30
N PHE A 53 -19.82 -6.38 11.14
CA PHE A 53 -21.28 -6.42 10.91
C PHE A 53 -21.90 -5.04 11.09
N ALA A 54 -21.44 -4.27 12.08
CA ALA A 54 -21.84 -2.88 12.26
C ALA A 54 -21.46 -2.01 11.04
N ALA A 55 -20.23 -2.11 10.54
CA ALA A 55 -19.79 -1.42 9.34
C ALA A 55 -20.62 -1.83 8.11
N SER A 56 -20.93 -3.13 7.99
CA SER A 56 -21.77 -3.67 6.91
C SER A 56 -23.19 -3.11 6.93
N LEU A 57 -23.79 -2.96 8.11
CA LEU A 57 -25.13 -2.38 8.28
C LEU A 57 -25.17 -0.91 7.84
N ILE A 58 -24.09 -0.15 8.09
CA ILE A 58 -23.98 1.27 7.70
C ILE A 58 -23.63 1.43 6.21
N THR A 59 -22.94 0.46 5.62
CA THR A 59 -22.49 0.50 4.22
C THR A 59 -23.66 0.57 3.24
N PHE A 60 -24.77 -0.13 3.52
CA PHE A 60 -25.93 -0.12 2.63
C PHE A 60 -26.65 1.26 2.59
N PRO A 61 -27.02 1.90 3.72
CA PRO A 61 -27.50 3.28 3.72
C PRO A 61 -26.55 4.28 3.06
N ALA A 62 -25.24 4.17 3.32
CA ALA A 62 -24.23 4.99 2.64
C ALA A 62 -24.26 4.79 1.12
N GLY A 63 -24.42 3.54 0.67
CA GLY A 63 -24.61 3.16 -0.72
C GLY A 63 -25.87 3.75 -1.35
N LEU A 64 -26.98 3.88 -0.61
CA LEU A 64 -28.20 4.50 -1.13
C LEU A 64 -28.00 6.01 -1.36
N ILE A 65 -27.31 6.68 -0.44
CA ILE A 65 -26.97 8.11 -0.56
C ILE A 65 -26.02 8.33 -1.74
N LEU A 66 -24.95 7.54 -1.84
CA LEU A 66 -23.99 7.63 -2.94
C LEU A 66 -24.64 7.28 -4.29
N CYS A 67 -25.50 6.26 -4.34
CA CYS A 67 -26.26 5.89 -5.54
C CYS A 67 -27.11 7.06 -6.03
N LYS A 68 -27.85 7.73 -5.12
CA LYS A 68 -28.63 8.92 -5.47
C LYS A 68 -27.75 10.04 -6.05
N ARG A 69 -26.59 10.29 -5.43
CA ARG A 69 -25.67 11.38 -5.82
C ARG A 69 -24.91 11.10 -7.12
N ILE A 70 -24.48 9.86 -7.32
CA ILE A 70 -23.71 9.44 -8.50
C ILE A 70 -24.64 9.13 -9.67
N ILE A 71 -25.71 8.38 -9.47
CA ILE A 71 -26.59 7.91 -10.56
C ILE A 71 -27.75 8.89 -10.81
N GLY A 72 -28.10 9.73 -9.83
CA GLY A 72 -29.23 10.68 -9.91
C GLY A 72 -30.57 10.10 -9.45
N ARG A 73 -30.61 8.81 -9.10
CA ARG A 73 -31.80 8.12 -8.57
C ARG A 73 -31.41 7.11 -7.50
N CYS A 74 -32.33 6.81 -6.60
CA CYS A 74 -32.17 5.70 -5.65
C CYS A 74 -32.58 4.39 -6.32
N ASP A 75 -31.61 3.55 -6.67
CA ASP A 75 -31.86 2.19 -7.16
C ASP A 75 -31.56 1.18 -6.06
N PHE A 76 -32.60 0.80 -5.30
CA PHE A 76 -32.46 -0.07 -4.13
C PHE A 76 -31.85 -1.44 -4.49
N ARG A 77 -32.32 -2.07 -5.57
CA ARG A 77 -31.86 -3.42 -5.96
C ARG A 77 -30.38 -3.38 -6.36
N LYS A 78 -30.00 -2.40 -7.20
CA LYS A 78 -28.61 -2.21 -7.59
C LYS A 78 -27.72 -1.93 -6.38
N THR A 79 -28.12 -1.00 -5.51
CA THR A 79 -27.36 -0.66 -4.31
C THR A 79 -27.22 -1.86 -3.37
N LEU A 80 -28.25 -2.68 -3.22
CA LEU A 80 -28.21 -3.88 -2.38
C LEU A 80 -27.19 -4.88 -2.93
N LEU A 81 -27.23 -5.16 -4.24
CA LEU A 81 -26.29 -6.08 -4.89
C LEU A 81 -24.84 -5.58 -4.80
N ILE A 82 -24.60 -4.29 -5.07
CA ILE A 82 -23.25 -3.71 -4.95
C ILE A 82 -22.79 -3.76 -3.49
N SER A 83 -23.62 -3.36 -2.53
CA SER A 83 -23.25 -3.36 -1.11
C SER A 83 -22.96 -4.77 -0.58
N ALA A 84 -23.79 -5.76 -0.96
CA ALA A 84 -23.55 -7.17 -0.63
C ALA A 84 -22.24 -7.67 -1.25
N GLY A 85 -21.98 -7.33 -2.53
CA GLY A 85 -20.72 -7.63 -3.19
C GLY A 85 -19.52 -7.03 -2.46
N VAL A 86 -19.59 -5.75 -2.10
CA VAL A 86 -18.54 -5.03 -1.37
C VAL A 86 -18.27 -5.63 0.00
N VAL A 87 -19.31 -5.92 0.79
CA VAL A 87 -19.17 -6.54 2.12
C VAL A 87 -18.57 -7.94 2.01
N SER A 88 -18.97 -8.71 0.99
CA SER A 88 -18.42 -10.06 0.77
C SER A 88 -17.01 -10.06 0.19
N ALA A 89 -16.57 -8.99 -0.48
CA ALA A 89 -15.33 -8.96 -1.23
C ALA A 89 -14.07 -9.22 -0.38
N PRO A 90 -13.86 -8.57 0.79
CA PRO A 90 -12.70 -8.87 1.64
C PRO A 90 -12.65 -10.34 2.08
N LEU A 91 -13.79 -10.96 2.37
CA LEU A 91 -13.87 -12.37 2.75
C LEU A 91 -13.57 -13.29 1.57
N LEU A 92 -14.16 -13.03 0.39
CA LEU A 92 -13.94 -13.80 -0.83
C LEU A 92 -12.50 -13.69 -1.34
N ILE A 93 -11.88 -12.52 -1.21
CA ILE A 93 -10.46 -12.28 -1.49
C ILE A 93 -9.58 -12.94 -0.42
N GLY A 94 -10.04 -12.92 0.83
CA GLY A 94 -9.35 -13.52 1.98
C GLY A 94 -9.14 -15.03 1.84
N LEU A 95 -10.06 -15.75 1.20
CA LEU A 95 -9.96 -17.20 0.98
C LEU A 95 -8.73 -17.63 0.16
N PRO A 96 -8.45 -17.08 -1.04
CA PRO A 96 -7.20 -17.37 -1.73
C PRO A 96 -6.00 -16.71 -1.05
N ALA A 97 -6.16 -15.52 -0.46
CA ALA A 97 -5.07 -14.82 0.23
C ALA A 97 -4.56 -15.62 1.45
N SER A 98 -5.42 -16.37 2.13
CA SER A 98 -5.06 -17.17 3.30
C SER A 98 -4.09 -18.31 2.98
N LYS A 99 -3.93 -18.67 1.70
CA LYS A 99 -3.01 -19.71 1.22
C LYS A 99 -1.66 -19.15 0.76
N ILE A 100 -1.50 -17.83 0.78
CA ILE A 100 -0.27 -17.15 0.42
C ILE A 100 0.34 -16.69 1.73
N TYR A 101 1.51 -17.17 2.10
CA TYR A 101 2.20 -16.76 3.33
C TYR A 101 2.98 -15.46 3.12
N ASP A 102 2.89 -14.53 4.07
CA ASP A 102 3.80 -13.38 4.08
C ASP A 102 5.20 -13.82 4.52
N TYR A 103 6.22 -13.48 3.76
CA TYR A 103 7.62 -13.76 4.08
C TYR A 103 8.46 -12.47 4.13
N SER A 104 7.80 -11.31 4.17
CA SER A 104 8.43 -10.00 4.28
C SER A 104 8.88 -9.69 5.72
N VAL A 105 9.90 -8.85 5.89
CA VAL A 105 10.47 -8.58 7.23
C VAL A 105 9.53 -7.67 8.01
N ASP A 106 9.38 -6.39 7.63
CA ASP A 106 8.57 -5.42 8.38
C ASP A 106 7.10 -5.86 8.53
N GLY A 107 6.55 -6.50 7.49
CA GLY A 107 5.21 -7.04 7.48
C GLY A 107 5.00 -8.05 8.61
N GLN A 108 5.96 -8.95 8.83
CA GLN A 108 5.84 -9.98 9.85
C GLN A 108 6.26 -9.52 11.25
N THR A 109 7.20 -8.59 11.37
CA THR A 109 7.82 -8.25 12.66
C THR A 109 6.96 -7.34 13.52
N TYR A 110 6.36 -6.29 12.95
CA TYR A 110 5.56 -5.33 13.73
C TYR A 110 4.17 -5.08 13.17
N HIS A 111 3.96 -5.12 11.84
CA HIS A 111 2.62 -4.94 11.29
C HIS A 111 1.69 -6.11 11.62
N LEU A 112 2.15 -7.33 11.36
CA LEU A 112 1.41 -8.52 11.70
C LEU A 112 1.31 -8.72 13.21
N GLU A 113 2.37 -8.42 13.95
CA GLU A 113 2.32 -8.49 15.42
C GLU A 113 1.28 -7.52 16.00
N MET A 114 1.19 -6.28 15.51
CA MET A 114 0.12 -5.35 15.91
C MET A 114 -1.28 -5.93 15.67
N VAL A 115 -1.52 -6.58 14.52
CA VAL A 115 -2.80 -7.22 14.20
C VAL A 115 -3.15 -8.28 15.25
N LEU A 116 -2.18 -9.12 15.62
CA LEU A 116 -2.37 -10.20 16.58
C LEU A 116 -2.59 -9.67 17.99
N GLN A 117 -1.79 -8.70 18.43
CA GLN A 117 -1.92 -8.11 19.76
C GLN A 117 -3.28 -7.40 19.93
N LEU A 118 -3.73 -6.66 18.91
CA LEU A 118 -5.04 -6.02 18.91
C LEU A 118 -6.19 -7.04 18.98
N ALA A 119 -6.06 -8.18 18.27
CA ALA A 119 -7.03 -9.27 18.34
C ALA A 119 -7.03 -9.97 19.71
N ASP A 120 -5.88 -10.04 20.38
CA ASP A 120 -5.70 -10.53 21.76
C ASP A 120 -6.10 -9.50 22.83
N GLY A 121 -6.82 -8.45 22.45
CA GLY A 121 -7.39 -7.46 23.37
C GLY A 121 -6.44 -6.36 23.81
N TRP A 122 -5.28 -6.18 23.15
CA TRP A 122 -4.42 -5.03 23.39
C TRP A 122 -5.13 -3.72 23.03
N VAL A 123 -4.97 -2.71 23.88
CA VAL A 123 -5.45 -1.35 23.64
C VAL A 123 -4.24 -0.41 23.59
N PRO A 124 -3.83 0.07 22.39
CA PRO A 124 -2.67 0.93 22.25
C PRO A 124 -2.78 2.21 23.09
N GLY A 125 -1.66 2.61 23.71
CA GLY A 125 -1.59 3.81 24.56
C GLY A 125 -2.14 3.64 25.99
N LYS A 126 -2.62 2.45 26.38
CA LYS A 126 -2.90 2.11 27.79
C LYS A 126 -1.75 1.33 28.43
N GLU A 127 -1.26 0.32 27.72
CA GLU A 127 -0.13 -0.51 28.11
C GLU A 127 0.78 -0.73 26.91
N GLU A 128 2.08 -0.70 27.14
CA GLU A 128 3.05 -1.15 26.15
C GLU A 128 3.17 -2.68 26.21
N ARG A 129 3.22 -3.33 25.04
CA ARG A 129 3.47 -4.76 24.94
C ARG A 129 4.90 -5.02 24.44
N GLY A 130 5.58 -5.99 25.04
CA GLY A 130 6.98 -6.26 24.76
C GLY A 130 7.18 -7.16 23.54
N VAL A 131 7.87 -6.63 22.52
CA VAL A 131 8.67 -7.40 21.56
C VAL A 131 10.14 -7.17 21.90
N LEU A 132 11.04 -8.08 21.53
CA LEU A 132 12.48 -7.91 21.77
C LEU A 132 13.04 -6.71 20.96
N GLY A 133 13.76 -5.82 21.64
CA GLY A 133 14.58 -4.76 21.01
C GLY A 133 13.80 -3.58 20.40
N PRO A 134 14.42 -2.83 19.46
CA PRO A 134 13.83 -1.63 18.84
C PRO A 134 12.49 -1.86 18.14
N LEU A 135 12.19 -3.10 17.77
CA LEU A 135 10.90 -3.50 17.18
C LEU A 135 9.71 -3.23 18.11
N SER A 136 9.94 -3.23 19.44
CA SER A 136 8.92 -2.86 20.43
C SER A 136 8.43 -1.43 20.21
N ALA A 137 9.35 -0.50 19.89
CA ALA A 137 8.98 0.89 19.67
C ALA A 137 8.09 1.05 18.43
N TYR A 138 8.35 0.25 17.37
CA TYR A 138 7.53 0.29 16.15
C TYR A 138 6.15 -0.26 16.37
N MET A 139 6.04 -1.36 17.12
CA MET A 139 4.74 -1.93 17.44
C MET A 139 3.90 -0.99 18.34
N ASN A 140 4.50 -0.42 19.38
CA ASN A 140 3.76 0.34 20.39
C ASN A 140 3.47 1.80 20.01
N HIS A 141 4.24 2.39 19.08
CA HIS A 141 4.15 3.83 18.83
C HIS A 141 4.02 4.20 17.36
N PHE A 142 3.77 3.24 16.46
CA PHE A 142 3.42 3.55 15.06
C PHE A 142 1.89 3.60 14.88
N PRO A 143 1.41 4.28 13.82
CA PRO A 143 -0.01 4.22 13.44
C PRO A 143 -0.48 2.77 13.27
N ALA A 144 -1.56 2.43 13.98
CA ALA A 144 -2.12 1.08 14.02
C ALA A 144 -3.45 0.95 13.22
N GLY A 145 -3.77 1.95 12.40
CA GLY A 145 -5.06 2.05 11.72
C GLY A 145 -5.33 0.92 10.74
N ASP A 146 -4.33 0.48 9.97
CA ASP A 146 -4.46 -0.69 9.12
C ASP A 146 -4.59 -1.98 9.95
N ALA A 147 -3.87 -2.05 11.08
CA ALA A 147 -3.91 -3.20 11.98
C ALA A 147 -5.29 -3.37 12.64
N VAL A 148 -6.01 -2.28 12.93
CA VAL A 148 -7.40 -2.33 13.41
C VAL A 148 -8.32 -3.03 12.42
N ILE A 149 -8.27 -2.66 11.14
CA ILE A 149 -9.09 -3.27 10.08
C ILE A 149 -8.73 -4.76 9.95
N ARG A 150 -7.43 -5.04 9.82
CA ARG A 150 -6.91 -6.40 9.64
C ARG A 150 -7.15 -7.31 10.86
N GLY A 151 -7.18 -6.75 12.07
CA GLY A 151 -7.52 -7.46 13.31
C GLY A 151 -8.99 -7.87 13.34
N VAL A 152 -9.90 -6.98 12.91
CA VAL A 152 -11.32 -7.32 12.74
C VAL A 152 -11.50 -8.44 11.70
N ASP A 153 -10.82 -8.34 10.56
CA ASP A 153 -10.86 -9.39 9.54
C ASP A 153 -10.30 -10.73 10.07
N TYR A 154 -9.21 -10.69 10.84
CA TYR A 154 -8.60 -11.89 11.44
C TYR A 154 -9.55 -12.58 12.44
N MET A 155 -10.16 -11.81 13.34
CA MET A 155 -11.11 -12.35 14.32
C MET A 155 -12.35 -12.96 13.67
N LEU A 156 -12.72 -12.54 12.46
CA LEU A 156 -13.82 -13.13 11.71
C LEU A 156 -13.45 -14.43 11.01
N THR A 157 -12.27 -14.47 10.39
CA THR A 157 -11.88 -15.61 9.55
C THR A 157 -11.15 -16.69 10.33
N GLY A 158 -10.56 -16.35 11.48
CA GLY A 158 -9.65 -17.20 12.24
C GLY A 158 -8.36 -17.56 11.47
N ARG A 159 -8.06 -16.84 10.38
CA ARG A 159 -6.93 -17.11 9.48
C ARG A 159 -6.14 -15.85 9.26
N VAL A 160 -4.94 -15.78 9.84
CA VAL A 160 -4.18 -14.52 9.87
C VAL A 160 -3.85 -14.03 8.46
N GLU A 161 -3.43 -14.91 7.56
CA GLU A 161 -3.04 -14.56 6.18
C GLU A 161 -4.21 -13.99 5.34
N SER A 162 -5.46 -14.25 5.74
CA SER A 162 -6.64 -13.71 5.04
C SER A 162 -6.76 -12.19 5.18
N SER A 163 -6.29 -11.61 6.29
CA SER A 163 -6.37 -10.16 6.56
C SER A 163 -5.54 -9.32 5.58
N LYS A 164 -4.64 -9.93 4.83
CA LYS A 164 -3.92 -9.26 3.73
C LYS A 164 -4.84 -8.86 2.57
N ALA A 165 -6.06 -9.40 2.52
CA ALA A 165 -7.09 -8.98 1.57
C ALA A 165 -7.32 -7.47 1.57
N PHE A 166 -7.02 -6.78 2.67
CA PHE A 166 -7.08 -5.32 2.75
C PHE A 166 -6.22 -4.61 1.68
N ASN A 167 -5.03 -5.14 1.36
CA ASN A 167 -4.17 -4.57 0.31
C ASN A 167 -4.85 -4.61 -1.06
N LEU A 168 -5.43 -5.76 -1.43
CA LEU A 168 -6.14 -5.89 -2.69
C LEU A 168 -7.43 -5.08 -2.71
N THR A 169 -8.13 -4.98 -1.58
CA THR A 169 -9.38 -4.21 -1.47
C THR A 169 -9.14 -2.72 -1.77
N ILE A 170 -8.13 -2.10 -1.18
CA ILE A 170 -7.81 -0.70 -1.44
C ILE A 170 -7.23 -0.50 -2.85
N LEU A 171 -6.44 -1.45 -3.38
CA LEU A 171 -5.98 -1.42 -4.77
C LEU A 171 -7.18 -1.44 -5.75
N LEU A 172 -8.14 -2.34 -5.56
CA LEU A 172 -9.35 -2.42 -6.37
C LEU A 172 -10.21 -1.16 -6.23
N SER A 173 -10.35 -0.62 -5.01
CA SER A 173 -11.03 0.67 -4.80
C SER A 173 -10.38 1.78 -5.63
N SER A 174 -9.06 1.90 -5.59
CA SER A 174 -8.34 2.92 -6.37
C SER A 174 -8.54 2.75 -7.87
N PHE A 175 -8.48 1.52 -8.38
CA PHE A 175 -8.73 1.22 -9.79
C PHE A 175 -10.16 1.59 -10.20
N LEU A 176 -11.16 1.24 -9.40
CA LEU A 176 -12.58 1.46 -9.68
C LEU A 176 -12.98 2.93 -9.57
N ILE A 177 -12.44 3.67 -8.60
CA ILE A 177 -12.66 5.12 -8.47
C ILE A 177 -12.06 5.86 -9.67
N VAL A 178 -10.81 5.55 -10.03
CA VAL A 178 -10.13 6.21 -11.17
C VAL A 178 -10.83 5.87 -12.48
N SER A 179 -11.09 4.58 -12.74
CA SER A 179 -11.77 4.17 -13.97
C SER A 179 -13.19 4.70 -14.05
N GLY A 180 -13.98 4.59 -12.98
CA GLY A 180 -15.34 5.10 -12.92
C GLY A 180 -15.43 6.61 -13.13
N GLY A 181 -14.57 7.37 -12.45
CA GLY A 181 -14.50 8.82 -12.61
C GLY A 181 -14.03 9.24 -14.01
N LEU A 182 -12.99 8.60 -14.57
CA LEU A 182 -12.56 8.89 -15.93
C LEU A 182 -13.65 8.54 -16.95
N LEU A 183 -14.35 7.41 -16.82
CA LEU A 183 -15.43 7.04 -17.73
C LEU A 183 -16.57 8.05 -17.71
N ARG A 184 -16.87 8.58 -16.53
CA ARG A 184 -17.98 9.50 -16.32
C ARG A 184 -17.68 10.94 -16.72
N TYR A 185 -16.50 11.45 -16.33
CA TYR A 185 -16.17 12.87 -16.42
C TYR A 185 -15.20 13.23 -17.54
N SER A 186 -14.43 12.27 -18.08
CA SER A 186 -13.55 12.57 -19.21
C SER A 186 -14.31 12.58 -20.54
N THR A 187 -14.12 13.64 -21.32
CA THR A 187 -14.79 13.85 -22.61
C THR A 187 -13.98 13.35 -23.80
N ARG A 188 -12.64 13.34 -23.69
CA ARG A 188 -11.71 13.06 -24.80
C ARG A 188 -11.01 11.70 -24.74
N LEU A 189 -11.13 10.99 -23.63
CA LEU A 189 -10.45 9.70 -23.45
C LEU A 189 -11.31 8.55 -23.99
N ASN A 190 -10.68 7.64 -24.75
CA ASN A 190 -11.30 6.39 -25.15
C ASN A 190 -11.15 5.31 -24.05
N TRP A 191 -11.86 4.19 -24.20
CA TRP A 191 -11.87 3.10 -23.21
C TRP A 191 -10.48 2.50 -22.94
N ILE A 192 -9.64 2.36 -23.98
CA ILE A 192 -8.28 1.80 -23.85
C ILE A 192 -7.40 2.76 -23.05
N GLN A 193 -7.46 4.06 -23.32
CA GLN A 193 -6.73 5.08 -22.57
C GLN A 193 -7.15 5.11 -21.11
N ILE A 194 -8.45 5.01 -20.84
CA ILE A 194 -8.97 4.98 -19.46
C ILE A 194 -8.51 3.72 -18.74
N LEU A 195 -8.60 2.56 -19.39
CA LEU A 195 -8.10 1.32 -18.82
C LEU A 195 -6.60 1.41 -18.54
N ALA A 196 -5.80 1.91 -19.49
CA ALA A 196 -4.35 2.06 -19.33
C ALA A 196 -3.99 3.01 -18.17
N LEU A 197 -4.64 4.18 -18.06
CA LEU A 197 -4.41 5.12 -16.95
C LEU A 197 -4.82 4.52 -15.61
N SER A 198 -6.03 3.95 -15.53
CA SER A 198 -6.57 3.42 -14.28
C SER A 198 -5.77 2.21 -13.81
N PHE A 199 -5.42 1.32 -14.75
CA PHE A 199 -4.58 0.16 -14.49
C PHE A 199 -3.20 0.58 -14.03
N THR A 200 -2.47 1.40 -14.79
CA THR A 200 -1.11 1.81 -14.39
C THR A 200 -1.09 2.62 -13.09
N ALA A 201 -2.13 3.41 -12.80
CA ALA A 201 -2.23 4.15 -11.54
C ALA A 201 -2.42 3.23 -10.33
N ALA A 202 -3.40 2.33 -10.39
CA ALA A 202 -3.72 1.43 -9.29
C ALA A 202 -2.68 0.31 -9.14
N TYR A 203 -2.24 -0.27 -10.26
CA TYR A 203 -1.21 -1.31 -10.34
C TYR A 203 0.21 -0.72 -10.23
N ASN A 204 0.38 0.22 -9.30
CA ASN A 204 1.64 0.87 -8.96
C ASN A 204 2.69 -0.18 -8.55
N PRO A 205 3.96 -0.06 -9.00
CA PRO A 205 5.07 -0.92 -8.59
C PRO A 205 5.13 -1.27 -7.09
N VAL A 206 4.87 -0.29 -6.21
CA VAL A 206 4.87 -0.48 -4.75
C VAL A 206 3.67 -1.32 -4.31
N SER A 207 2.46 -0.98 -4.79
CA SER A 207 1.24 -1.72 -4.48
C SER A 207 1.31 -3.18 -4.92
N VAL A 208 1.84 -3.44 -6.12
CA VAL A 208 1.96 -4.80 -6.68
C VAL A 208 3.01 -5.63 -5.94
N SER A 209 4.14 -5.01 -5.56
CA SER A 209 5.22 -5.72 -4.86
C SER A 209 4.84 -6.12 -3.43
N GLN A 210 3.92 -5.38 -2.81
CA GLN A 210 3.47 -5.60 -1.43
C GLN A 210 2.09 -6.26 -1.31
N LEU A 211 1.43 -6.55 -2.44
CA LEU A 211 0.11 -7.16 -2.46
C LEU A 211 0.00 -8.44 -1.58
N PRO A 212 0.97 -9.37 -1.58
CA PRO A 212 0.88 -10.61 -0.78
C PRO A 212 1.46 -10.48 0.64
N SER A 213 1.76 -9.27 1.15
CA SER A 213 2.38 -9.08 2.47
C SER A 213 1.55 -8.16 3.39
N PHE A 214 1.96 -8.09 4.65
CA PHE A 214 1.43 -7.15 5.65
C PHE A 214 2.07 -5.76 5.57
N TYR A 215 2.98 -5.52 4.61
CA TYR A 215 3.45 -4.15 4.36
C TYR A 215 2.27 -3.22 4.03
N ILE A 216 2.44 -1.95 4.41
CA ILE A 216 1.40 -0.93 4.32
C ILE A 216 1.62 0.08 3.18
N ASP A 217 2.79 0.08 2.54
CA ASP A 217 3.12 1.11 1.55
C ASP A 217 2.29 0.95 0.27
N GLY A 218 1.82 -0.27 -0.02
CA GLY A 218 0.85 -0.53 -1.08
C GLY A 218 -0.54 0.08 -0.80
N ILE A 219 -0.97 0.08 0.46
CA ILE A 219 -2.20 0.80 0.88
C ILE A 219 -1.97 2.30 0.73
N LEU A 220 -0.85 2.82 1.26
CA LEU A 220 -0.48 4.23 1.14
C LEU A 220 -0.47 4.70 -0.33
N SER A 221 0.18 3.92 -1.21
CA SER A 221 0.23 4.16 -2.65
C SER A 221 -1.17 4.27 -3.27
N SER A 222 -2.04 3.30 -2.97
CA SER A 222 -3.40 3.23 -3.53
C SER A 222 -4.29 4.37 -3.01
N LEU A 223 -4.14 4.77 -1.74
CA LEU A 223 -4.82 5.93 -1.17
C LEU A 223 -4.32 7.25 -1.79
N LEU A 224 -3.02 7.37 -2.06
CA LEU A 224 -2.46 8.55 -2.75
C LEU A 224 -2.98 8.64 -4.19
N VAL A 225 -3.14 7.52 -4.90
CA VAL A 225 -3.79 7.50 -6.22
C VAL A 225 -5.20 8.10 -6.14
N ILE A 226 -6.00 7.66 -5.17
CA ILE A 226 -7.36 8.21 -4.97
C ILE A 226 -7.29 9.69 -4.60
N LEU A 227 -6.37 10.09 -3.71
CA LEU A 227 -6.21 11.47 -3.26
C LEU A 227 -5.93 12.42 -4.44
N PHE A 228 -4.88 12.13 -5.22
CA PHE A 228 -4.53 12.93 -6.39
C PHE A 228 -5.65 12.93 -7.41
N PHE A 229 -6.29 11.78 -7.65
CA PHE A 229 -7.40 11.68 -8.58
C PHE A 229 -8.55 12.61 -8.19
N ILE A 230 -9.06 12.51 -6.96
CA ILE A 230 -10.22 13.29 -6.50
C ILE A 230 -9.92 14.79 -6.46
N LEU A 231 -8.72 15.20 -6.07
CA LEU A 231 -8.35 16.61 -5.98
C LEU A 231 -8.11 17.26 -7.35
N LEU A 232 -7.65 16.47 -8.33
CA LEU A 232 -7.44 16.90 -9.72
C LEU A 232 -8.66 16.69 -10.62
N MET A 233 -9.73 16.04 -10.11
CA MET A 233 -10.92 15.79 -10.91
C MET A 233 -11.65 17.11 -11.29
N PRO A 234 -12.38 17.09 -12.43
CA PRO A 234 -13.16 18.23 -12.90
C PRO A 234 -14.25 18.67 -11.91
N GLU A 235 -14.69 19.93 -12.03
CA GLU A 235 -15.70 20.55 -11.14
C GLU A 235 -17.10 19.93 -11.27
N GLU A 236 -17.34 19.16 -12.32
CA GLU A 236 -18.59 18.45 -12.59
C GLU A 236 -18.85 17.28 -11.63
N MET A 237 -17.82 16.82 -10.89
CA MET A 237 -18.01 15.78 -9.88
C MET A 237 -18.73 16.36 -8.65
N ASP A 238 -19.83 15.74 -8.25
CA ASP A 238 -20.66 16.18 -7.11
C ASP A 238 -19.80 16.34 -5.84
N VAL A 239 -19.84 17.53 -5.25
CA VAL A 239 -19.01 17.93 -4.11
C VAL A 239 -19.20 17.01 -2.91
N PHE A 240 -20.42 16.48 -2.70
CA PHE A 240 -20.66 15.53 -1.61
C PHE A 240 -19.95 14.20 -1.87
N VAL A 241 -19.98 13.67 -3.11
CA VAL A 241 -19.22 12.47 -3.49
C VAL A 241 -17.72 12.69 -3.28
N GLN A 242 -17.17 13.84 -3.70
CA GLN A 242 -15.75 14.14 -3.48
C GLN A 242 -15.38 14.07 -1.99
N ARG A 243 -16.21 14.67 -1.14
CA ARG A 243 -16.01 14.72 0.31
C ARG A 243 -16.10 13.35 0.95
N VAL A 244 -17.12 12.56 0.60
CA VAL A 244 -17.29 11.19 1.13
C VAL A 244 -16.12 10.29 0.76
N ILE A 245 -15.44 10.51 -0.37
CA ILE A 245 -14.20 9.79 -0.72
C ILE A 245 -13.00 10.37 0.05
N LEU A 246 -12.90 11.70 0.13
CA LEU A 246 -11.75 12.39 0.72
C LEU A 246 -11.56 12.09 2.21
N LEU A 247 -12.63 12.10 3.02
CA LEU A 247 -12.50 11.86 4.47
C LEU A 247 -11.88 10.48 4.80
N PRO A 248 -12.38 9.36 4.25
CA PRO A 248 -11.74 8.05 4.38
C PRO A 248 -10.27 8.04 3.96
N VAL A 249 -9.94 8.68 2.83
CA VAL A 249 -8.55 8.74 2.34
C VAL A 249 -7.65 9.43 3.35
N LEU A 250 -8.05 10.59 3.89
CA LEU A 250 -7.25 11.33 4.88
C LEU A 250 -7.04 10.51 6.16
N CYS A 251 -8.12 9.91 6.68
CA CYS A 251 -8.07 9.10 7.90
C CYS A 251 -7.20 7.86 7.73
N LEU A 252 -7.36 7.11 6.63
CA LEU A 252 -6.58 5.91 6.38
C LEU A 252 -5.11 6.22 6.04
N LEU A 253 -4.81 7.34 5.38
CA LEU A 253 -3.42 7.76 5.17
C LEU A 253 -2.71 8.02 6.51
N ALA A 254 -3.31 8.83 7.38
CA ALA A 254 -2.76 9.10 8.71
C ALA A 254 -2.73 7.83 9.57
N GLY A 255 -3.79 7.04 9.56
CA GLY A 255 -3.91 5.82 10.35
C GLY A 255 -2.92 4.72 9.96
N SER A 256 -2.45 4.69 8.72
CA SER A 256 -1.50 3.66 8.28
C SER A 256 -0.04 4.06 8.48
N LYS A 257 0.36 5.33 8.28
CA LYS A 257 1.79 5.72 8.31
C LYS A 257 2.01 7.17 8.69
N PHE A 258 3.10 7.45 9.43
CA PHE A 258 3.53 8.82 9.74
C PHE A 258 3.67 9.72 8.49
N THR A 259 4.27 9.21 7.42
CA THR A 259 4.35 9.96 6.14
C THR A 259 2.99 10.16 5.50
N GLY A 260 2.03 9.27 5.77
CA GLY A 260 0.66 9.40 5.30
C GLY A 260 -0.07 10.59 5.94
N LEU A 261 0.15 10.87 7.23
CA LEU A 261 -0.36 12.10 7.87
C LEU A 261 0.19 13.35 7.18
N VAL A 262 1.50 13.38 6.90
CA VAL A 262 2.13 14.51 6.20
C VAL A 262 1.48 14.70 4.82
N PHE A 263 1.28 13.62 4.07
CA PHE A 263 0.63 13.68 2.76
C PHE A 263 -0.84 14.10 2.83
N ALA A 264 -1.59 13.63 3.83
CA ALA A 264 -2.99 13.96 4.08
C ALA A 264 -3.22 15.45 4.40
N ILE A 265 -2.19 16.15 4.91
CA ILE A 265 -2.26 17.60 5.16
C ILE A 265 -1.70 18.36 3.96
N LEU A 266 -0.49 18.02 3.51
CA LEU A 266 0.25 18.80 2.53
C LEU A 266 -0.39 18.77 1.14
N ILE A 267 -0.77 17.59 0.64
CA ILE A 267 -1.27 17.45 -0.74
C ILE A 267 -2.60 18.19 -0.95
N PRO A 268 -3.64 18.02 -0.10
CA PRO A 268 -4.87 18.80 -0.24
C PRO A 268 -4.62 20.30 -0.16
N THR A 269 -3.74 20.74 0.75
CA THR A 269 -3.39 22.16 0.91
C THR A 269 -2.77 22.74 -0.35
N LEU A 270 -1.75 22.07 -0.92
CA LEU A 270 -1.07 22.56 -2.12
C LEU A 270 -1.99 22.58 -3.34
N ILE A 271 -2.81 21.55 -3.54
CA ILE A 271 -3.77 21.52 -4.65
C ILE A 271 -4.81 22.63 -4.49
N LEU A 272 -5.32 22.82 -3.27
CA LEU A 272 -6.30 23.86 -2.99
C LEU A 272 -5.74 25.26 -3.26
N CYS A 273 -4.53 25.55 -2.79
CA CYS A 273 -3.81 26.79 -3.08
C CYS A 273 -3.62 27.00 -4.59
N GLY A 274 -3.23 25.95 -5.32
CA GLY A 274 -3.12 25.97 -6.77
C GLY A 274 -4.46 26.29 -7.46
N ARG A 275 -5.55 25.64 -7.06
CA ARG A 275 -6.90 25.91 -7.60
C ARG A 275 -7.37 27.33 -7.30
N CYS A 276 -7.07 27.88 -6.13
CA CYS A 276 -7.37 29.29 -5.81
C CYS A 276 -6.67 30.27 -6.74
N TYR A 277 -5.43 29.96 -7.12
CA TYR A 277 -4.63 30.81 -7.98
C TYR A 277 -5.08 30.74 -9.45
N PHE A 278 -5.38 29.53 -9.95
CA PHE A 278 -5.65 29.30 -11.37
C PHE A 278 -7.14 29.24 -11.76
N SER A 279 -8.06 28.94 -10.85
CA SER A 279 -9.49 28.73 -11.15
C SER A 279 -10.35 29.83 -10.53
N ARG A 280 -11.11 30.56 -11.36
CA ARG A 280 -12.21 31.42 -10.89
C ARG A 280 -13.51 31.07 -11.62
N PRO A 281 -14.65 30.85 -10.92
CA PRO A 281 -14.89 30.88 -9.46
C PRO A 281 -14.87 29.49 -8.78
N PHE A 282 -13.94 29.24 -7.87
CA PHE A 282 -13.86 28.01 -7.05
C PHE A 282 -14.39 28.25 -5.61
N PRO A 283 -15.28 27.40 -5.04
CA PRO A 283 -15.88 27.62 -3.71
C PRO A 283 -14.89 27.28 -2.57
N ILE A 284 -13.83 28.07 -2.48
CA ILE A 284 -12.69 27.85 -1.58
C ILE A 284 -13.09 27.77 -0.11
N ARG A 285 -13.96 28.68 0.36
CA ARG A 285 -14.38 28.71 1.77
C ARG A 285 -14.99 27.40 2.23
N SER A 286 -15.83 26.79 1.39
CA SER A 286 -16.48 25.52 1.70
C SER A 286 -15.48 24.37 1.72
N HIS A 287 -14.48 24.39 0.83
CA HIS A 287 -13.41 23.40 0.81
C HIS A 287 -12.45 23.53 2.00
N CYS A 288 -12.04 24.76 2.37
CA CYS A 288 -11.23 25.00 3.56
C CYS A 288 -11.96 24.54 4.82
N LEU A 289 -13.22 24.94 5.01
CA LEU A 289 -14.00 24.53 6.17
C LEU A 289 -14.13 23.00 6.24
N TYR A 290 -14.39 22.36 5.10
CA TYR A 290 -14.44 20.91 5.03
C TYR A 290 -13.11 20.26 5.42
N LEU A 291 -11.97 20.74 4.89
CA LEU A 291 -10.65 20.20 5.23
C LEU A 291 -10.31 20.39 6.70
N CYS A 292 -10.63 21.55 7.28
CA CYS A 292 -10.45 21.78 8.72
C CYS A 292 -11.23 20.75 9.55
N ILE A 293 -12.51 20.52 9.23
CA ILE A 293 -13.33 19.51 9.91
C ILE A 293 -12.75 18.10 9.68
N ALA A 294 -12.38 17.78 8.44
CA ALA A 294 -11.84 16.47 8.09
C ALA A 294 -10.51 16.19 8.80
N TRP A 295 -9.63 17.18 8.98
CA TRP A 295 -8.39 17.03 9.73
C TRP A 295 -8.62 16.87 11.23
N VAL A 296 -9.61 17.55 11.80
CA VAL A 296 -10.01 17.31 13.20
C VAL A 296 -10.51 15.89 13.37
N VAL A 297 -11.42 15.43 12.50
CA VAL A 297 -11.92 14.04 12.53
C VAL A 297 -10.79 13.03 12.34
N MET A 298 -9.86 13.29 11.41
CA MET A 298 -8.68 12.46 11.17
C MET A 298 -7.80 12.35 12.42
N LEU A 299 -7.46 13.47 13.07
CA LEU A 299 -6.62 13.45 14.28
C LEU A 299 -7.31 12.77 15.46
N MET A 300 -8.63 12.91 15.58
CA MET A 300 -9.41 12.20 16.59
C MET A 300 -9.50 10.69 16.30
N ALA A 301 -9.77 10.30 15.06
CA ALA A 301 -9.87 8.90 14.65
C ALA A 301 -8.51 8.19 14.69
N CYS A 302 -7.41 8.94 14.52
CA CYS A 302 -6.04 8.46 14.65
C CYS A 302 -5.41 8.89 15.99
N PHE A 303 -6.16 8.89 17.09
CA PHE A 303 -5.67 9.40 18.38
C PHE A 303 -4.30 8.80 18.78
N HIS A 304 -4.10 7.51 18.49
CA HIS A 304 -2.84 6.81 18.66
C HIS A 304 -2.15 6.63 17.29
N PRO A 305 -0.84 6.93 17.17
CA PRO A 305 0.08 7.39 18.20
C PRO A 305 0.13 8.92 18.37
N TYR A 306 -0.61 9.70 17.59
CA TYR A 306 -0.37 11.16 17.51
C TYR A 306 -0.61 11.92 18.82
N LEU A 307 -1.76 11.69 19.46
CA LEU A 307 -2.11 12.35 20.73
C LEU A 307 -1.43 11.65 21.91
N THR A 308 -1.31 10.32 21.88
CA THR A 308 -0.60 9.57 22.93
C THR A 308 0.89 9.91 22.94
N GLY A 309 1.52 10.09 21.77
CA GLY A 309 2.92 10.51 21.65
C GLY A 309 3.16 11.92 22.20
N ILE A 310 2.21 12.84 22.04
CA ILE A 310 2.27 14.15 22.71
C ILE A 310 2.17 13.97 24.22
N ARG A 311 1.18 13.21 24.69
CA ARG A 311 0.92 12.99 26.13
C ARG A 311 2.10 12.33 26.84
N ASP A 312 2.69 11.30 26.23
CA ASP A 312 3.63 10.39 26.88
C ASP A 312 5.10 10.75 26.55
N HIS A 313 5.36 11.35 25.38
CA HIS A 313 6.72 11.62 24.87
C HIS A 313 6.93 13.05 24.34
N ASN A 314 6.00 13.97 24.61
CA ASN A 314 6.05 15.37 24.20
C ASN A 314 6.21 15.60 22.68
N HIS A 315 5.86 14.62 21.83
CA HIS A 315 5.97 14.77 20.38
C HIS A 315 4.99 13.87 19.59
N PRO A 316 4.24 14.39 18.59
CA PRO A 316 3.25 13.61 17.84
C PRO A 316 3.85 12.58 16.88
N PHE A 317 5.13 12.73 16.54
CA PHE A 317 5.86 11.77 15.69
C PHE A 317 6.82 10.88 16.48
N TYR A 318 6.69 10.79 17.81
CA TYR A 318 7.41 9.77 18.56
C TYR A 318 7.08 8.38 17.98
N PRO A 319 8.07 7.49 17.75
CA PRO A 319 9.47 7.56 18.16
C PRO A 319 10.42 8.11 17.08
N LEU A 320 9.90 8.62 15.96
CA LEU A 320 10.71 9.16 14.85
C LEU A 320 11.31 10.54 15.13
N ALA A 321 10.68 11.30 16.02
CA ALA A 321 11.10 12.64 16.40
C ALA A 321 10.59 12.97 17.81
N GLY A 322 11.26 13.91 18.46
CA GLY A 322 11.03 14.28 19.86
C GLY A 322 12.29 14.13 20.70
N PRO A 323 12.24 14.54 21.98
CA PRO A 323 13.39 14.46 22.89
C PRO A 323 13.93 13.02 23.06
N ASP A 324 13.03 12.04 23.10
CA ASP A 324 13.35 10.63 23.35
C ASP A 324 13.30 9.78 22.07
N ALA A 325 13.49 10.40 20.90
CA ALA A 325 13.40 9.70 19.62
C ALA A 325 14.41 8.55 19.50
N VAL A 326 13.99 7.46 18.88
CA VAL A 326 14.88 6.36 18.52
C VAL A 326 15.82 6.85 17.41
N ASP A 327 17.11 6.48 17.49
CA ASP A 327 18.08 6.85 16.47
C ASP A 327 17.79 6.15 15.14
N MET A 328 16.99 6.83 14.32
CA MET A 328 16.64 6.40 12.98
C MET A 328 17.78 6.58 11.98
N THR A 329 18.81 7.36 12.30
CA THR A 329 19.87 7.65 11.34
C THR A 329 20.71 6.41 11.06
N THR A 330 21.13 5.68 12.10
CA THR A 330 21.86 4.42 11.98
C THR A 330 21.04 3.38 11.21
N ILE A 331 19.75 3.27 11.53
CA ILE A 331 18.85 2.31 10.87
C ILE A 331 18.70 2.64 9.38
N MET A 332 18.53 3.91 9.02
CA MET A 332 18.45 4.30 7.60
C MET A 332 19.79 4.10 6.88
N GLU A 333 20.92 4.39 7.52
CA GLU A 333 22.26 4.16 6.97
C GLU A 333 22.53 2.68 6.69
N GLU A 334 22.11 1.80 7.59
CA GLU A 334 22.17 0.35 7.40
C GLU A 334 21.26 -0.15 6.27
N ASN A 335 20.29 0.64 5.81
CA ASN A 335 19.38 0.27 4.72
C ASN A 335 19.78 0.87 3.37
N ARG A 336 20.70 1.85 3.35
CA ARG A 336 21.19 2.51 2.14
C ARG A 336 22.30 1.67 1.46
N PRO A 337 22.40 1.71 0.12
CA PRO A 337 23.61 1.28 -0.57
C PRO A 337 24.84 2.05 -0.08
N ALA A 338 26.03 1.43 -0.07
CA ALA A 338 27.25 2.04 0.48
C ALA A 338 27.57 3.43 -0.09
N ASN A 339 27.37 3.61 -1.41
CA ASN A 339 27.60 4.89 -2.08
C ASN A 339 26.55 5.97 -1.79
N PHE A 340 25.40 5.64 -1.18
CA PHE A 340 24.35 6.62 -0.89
C PHE A 340 24.65 7.46 0.36
N ASN A 341 25.49 6.96 1.27
CA ASN A 341 25.82 7.66 2.50
C ASN A 341 26.64 8.93 2.26
N SER A 342 27.43 8.99 1.17
CA SER A 342 28.15 10.20 0.75
C SER A 342 27.34 11.15 -0.14
N MET A 343 26.12 10.75 -0.54
CA MET A 343 25.27 11.49 -1.48
C MET A 343 24.21 12.32 -0.77
N ASN A 344 23.92 13.50 -1.32
CA ASN A 344 22.75 14.27 -0.91
C ASN A 344 21.44 13.65 -1.44
N ARG A 345 20.30 14.11 -0.93
CA ARG A 345 18.97 13.54 -1.26
C ARG A 345 18.63 13.53 -2.76
N PHE A 346 19.07 14.53 -3.52
CA PHE A 346 18.80 14.63 -4.96
C PHE A 346 19.67 13.65 -5.74
N GLN A 347 20.95 13.54 -5.36
CA GLN A 347 21.87 12.55 -5.93
C GLN A 347 21.36 11.13 -5.67
N ARG A 348 20.93 10.81 -4.43
CA ARG A 348 20.33 9.50 -4.11
C ARG A 348 19.10 9.21 -4.96
N LEU A 349 18.20 10.19 -5.12
CA LEU A 349 17.01 10.03 -5.94
C LEU A 349 17.36 9.76 -7.40
N PHE A 350 18.26 10.56 -7.98
CA PHE A 350 18.74 10.36 -9.34
C PHE A 350 19.36 8.98 -9.53
N HIS A 351 20.25 8.58 -8.61
CA HIS A 351 20.86 7.25 -8.64
C HIS A 351 19.79 6.16 -8.53
N SER A 352 18.81 6.25 -7.64
CA SER A 352 17.77 5.23 -7.52
C SER A 352 16.91 5.10 -8.78
N ILE A 353 16.57 6.22 -9.44
CA ILE A 353 15.76 6.21 -10.67
C ILE A 353 16.50 5.56 -11.85
N TYR A 354 17.80 5.78 -11.96
CA TYR A 354 18.61 5.39 -13.11
C TYR A 354 19.59 4.24 -12.84
N SER A 355 19.50 3.57 -11.69
CA SER A 355 20.32 2.41 -11.37
C SER A 355 19.67 1.09 -11.79
N GLU A 356 20.49 0.04 -11.80
CA GLU A 356 19.97 -1.31 -11.76
C GLU A 356 19.08 -1.50 -10.52
N MET A 357 18.04 -2.31 -10.67
CA MET A 357 17.23 -2.69 -9.52
C MET A 357 18.12 -3.40 -8.51
N GLY A 358 17.92 -3.10 -7.22
CA GLY A 358 18.75 -3.63 -6.14
C GLY A 358 18.00 -3.73 -4.83
N GLN A 359 18.27 -4.80 -4.08
CA GLN A 359 17.77 -5.01 -2.71
C GLN A 359 18.78 -4.57 -1.64
N GLN A 360 19.98 -4.18 -2.06
CA GLN A 360 21.19 -4.17 -1.24
C GLN A 360 21.08 -3.21 -0.04
N SER A 361 20.95 -3.78 1.16
CA SER A 361 21.89 -3.50 2.24
C SER A 361 21.88 -4.62 3.27
N THR A 362 23.06 -5.17 3.51
CA THR A 362 23.48 -5.81 4.76
C THR A 362 24.98 -5.62 4.85
N SER A 363 25.46 -5.28 6.05
CA SER A 363 26.81 -5.05 6.57
C SER A 363 27.92 -6.07 6.19
N THR A 364 27.68 -6.96 5.24
CA THR A 364 28.60 -8.00 4.76
C THR A 364 28.95 -7.90 3.28
N THR A 365 28.21 -7.10 2.49
CA THR A 365 28.53 -6.87 1.07
C THR A 365 28.43 -5.40 0.72
N ASP A 366 29.57 -4.75 0.74
CA ASP A 366 29.82 -3.32 0.49
C ASP A 366 29.65 -2.96 -1.01
N GLN A 367 28.52 -3.35 -1.62
CA GLN A 367 28.29 -3.18 -3.05
C GLN A 367 27.55 -1.87 -3.36
N PRO A 368 28.12 -0.99 -4.20
CA PRO A 368 27.49 0.28 -4.55
C PRO A 368 26.36 0.10 -5.56
N SER A 369 25.36 0.97 -5.50
CA SER A 369 24.34 1.12 -6.55
C SER A 369 24.98 1.56 -7.86
N ARG A 370 24.70 0.84 -8.96
CA ARG A 370 25.29 1.09 -10.27
C ARG A 370 24.26 1.66 -11.24
N LEU A 371 24.62 2.79 -11.84
CA LEU A 371 23.83 3.39 -12.92
C LEU A 371 23.73 2.42 -14.10
N LYS A 372 22.58 2.42 -14.75
CA LYS A 372 22.32 1.68 -15.98
C LYS A 372 21.80 2.59 -17.08
N CYS A 373 21.93 2.14 -18.31
CA CYS A 373 21.19 2.74 -19.41
C CYS A 373 19.68 2.49 -19.20
N PRO A 374 18.79 3.51 -19.29
CA PRO A 374 17.35 3.34 -19.07
C PRO A 374 16.68 2.32 -20.00
N PHE A 375 17.30 2.02 -21.15
CA PHE A 375 16.83 1.06 -22.13
C PHE A 375 17.22 -0.39 -21.81
N THR A 376 18.11 -0.64 -20.84
CA THR A 376 18.57 -2.00 -20.52
C THR A 376 17.72 -2.69 -19.47
N PHE A 377 17.50 -3.99 -19.67
CA PHE A 377 16.77 -4.86 -18.76
C PHE A 377 17.54 -6.16 -18.53
N ASN A 378 17.94 -6.40 -17.28
CA ASN A 378 18.59 -7.65 -16.87
C ASN A 378 17.58 -8.53 -16.13
N TYR A 379 16.99 -9.49 -16.84
CA TYR A 379 15.98 -10.40 -16.29
C TYR A 379 16.50 -11.19 -15.07
N GLN A 380 17.75 -11.65 -15.09
CA GLN A 380 18.29 -12.48 -14.01
C GLN A 380 18.41 -11.68 -12.70
N ASN A 381 18.86 -10.43 -12.78
CA ASN A 381 18.94 -9.55 -11.61
C ASN A 381 17.55 -9.23 -11.07
N VAL A 382 16.64 -8.78 -11.93
CA VAL A 382 15.27 -8.39 -11.52
C VAL A 382 14.50 -9.58 -10.93
N ARG A 383 14.65 -10.78 -11.49
CA ARG A 383 14.00 -12.01 -10.95
C ARG A 383 14.45 -12.34 -9.52
N LYS A 384 15.70 -12.10 -9.16
CA LYS A 384 16.19 -12.36 -7.79
C LYS A 384 15.63 -11.35 -6.80
N ILE A 385 15.55 -10.08 -7.21
CA ILE A 385 15.17 -8.97 -6.32
C ILE A 385 13.66 -8.92 -6.10
N THR A 386 12.85 -9.20 -7.13
CA THR A 386 11.38 -9.27 -7.03
C THR A 386 10.87 -10.36 -6.09
N ALA A 387 11.75 -11.19 -5.54
CA ALA A 387 11.42 -12.03 -4.41
C ALA A 387 11.06 -11.20 -3.17
N THR A 388 11.65 -10.03 -2.92
CA THR A 388 11.34 -9.22 -1.73
C THR A 388 10.04 -8.46 -1.85
N ALA A 389 9.53 -7.94 -0.72
CA ALA A 389 8.35 -7.06 -0.70
C ALA A 389 8.73 -5.58 -0.89
N ASP A 390 9.99 -5.22 -0.66
CA ASP A 390 10.51 -3.85 -0.63
C ASP A 390 11.74 -3.69 -1.53
N ILE A 391 11.52 -3.40 -2.81
CA ILE A 391 12.64 -3.12 -3.72
C ILE A 391 13.25 -1.76 -3.35
N ARG A 392 14.49 -1.76 -2.84
CA ARG A 392 15.14 -0.55 -2.30
C ARG A 392 15.56 0.43 -3.40
N VAL A 393 16.40 -0.04 -4.32
CA VAL A 393 16.92 0.76 -5.44
C VAL A 393 16.10 0.48 -6.70
N ALA A 394 15.72 1.54 -7.42
CA ALA A 394 14.85 1.48 -8.59
C ALA A 394 13.49 0.79 -8.31
N GLY A 395 12.92 1.05 -7.14
CA GLY A 395 11.67 0.43 -6.66
C GLY A 395 10.41 0.74 -7.48
N TRP A 396 10.42 1.79 -8.30
CA TRP A 396 9.34 2.06 -9.28
C TRP A 396 9.43 1.17 -10.53
N GLY A 397 10.44 0.31 -10.62
CA GLY A 397 10.60 -0.66 -11.69
C GLY A 397 11.63 -0.28 -12.74
N PRO A 398 11.97 -1.24 -13.61
CA PRO A 398 13.12 -1.15 -14.49
C PRO A 398 13.02 -0.03 -15.54
N TYR A 399 11.82 0.43 -15.89
CA TYR A 399 11.61 1.43 -16.95
C TYR A 399 11.06 2.77 -16.44
N PHE A 400 11.01 2.99 -15.13
CA PHE A 400 10.52 4.26 -14.59
C PHE A 400 11.37 5.46 -15.06
N GLY A 401 12.70 5.34 -15.04
CA GLY A 401 13.59 6.38 -15.57
C GLY A 401 13.33 6.70 -17.05
N LEU A 402 13.02 5.69 -17.87
CA LEU A 402 12.66 5.89 -19.28
C LEU A 402 11.32 6.62 -19.43
N ALA A 403 10.33 6.30 -18.59
CA ALA A 403 9.05 7.01 -18.56
C ALA A 403 9.24 8.49 -18.17
N LEU A 404 10.14 8.80 -17.23
CA LEU A 404 10.46 10.18 -16.86
C LEU A 404 11.18 10.95 -17.97
N ILE A 405 12.05 10.31 -18.73
CA ILE A 405 12.65 10.92 -19.94
C ILE A 405 11.56 11.26 -20.96
N ALA A 406 10.59 10.36 -21.19
CA ALA A 406 9.45 10.66 -22.05
C ALA A 406 8.61 11.84 -21.53
N CYS A 407 8.42 11.95 -20.21
CA CYS A 407 7.73 13.10 -19.59
C CYS A 407 8.49 14.41 -19.82
N PHE A 408 9.82 14.40 -19.70
CA PHE A 408 10.65 15.57 -19.96
C PHE A 408 10.57 16.02 -21.42
N LEU A 409 10.57 15.07 -22.38
CA LEU A 409 10.39 15.38 -23.80
C LEU A 409 9.00 15.96 -24.08
N ILE A 410 7.95 15.41 -23.46
CA ILE A 410 6.58 15.95 -23.53
C ILE A 410 6.54 17.39 -23.03
N PHE A 411 7.17 17.67 -21.90
CA PHE A 411 7.27 19.02 -21.35
C PHE A 411 7.99 19.98 -22.31
N ALA A 412 9.17 19.59 -22.79
CA ALA A 412 9.98 20.40 -23.70
C ALA A 412 9.19 20.75 -24.98
N VAL A 413 8.54 19.76 -25.61
CA VAL A 413 7.72 20.01 -26.81
C VAL A 413 6.49 20.86 -26.47
N SER A 414 5.90 20.69 -25.29
CA SER A 414 4.75 21.48 -24.85
C SER A 414 5.11 22.96 -24.65
N LEU A 415 6.33 23.30 -24.22
CA LEU A 415 6.77 24.70 -24.11
C LEU A 415 6.65 25.47 -25.43
N PHE A 416 6.90 24.78 -26.56
CA PHE A 416 6.84 25.38 -27.89
C PHE A 416 5.44 25.30 -28.52
N GLN A 417 4.65 24.27 -28.21
CA GLN A 417 3.35 24.04 -28.85
C GLN A 417 2.14 24.55 -28.04
N ASN A 418 2.22 24.51 -26.72
CA ASN A 418 1.12 24.87 -25.82
C ASN A 418 1.65 25.22 -24.42
N GLN A 419 1.97 26.50 -24.20
CA GLN A 419 2.53 27.00 -22.94
C GLN A 419 1.62 26.74 -21.74
N LEU A 420 0.29 26.84 -21.89
CA LEU A 420 -0.65 26.54 -20.81
C LEU A 420 -0.55 25.08 -20.37
N LEU A 421 -0.49 24.15 -21.34
CA LEU A 421 -0.31 22.73 -21.06
C LEU A 421 1.04 22.44 -20.41
N ALA A 422 2.11 23.13 -20.83
CA ALA A 422 3.42 23.03 -20.19
C ALA A 422 3.39 23.53 -18.73
N MET A 423 2.69 24.64 -18.46
CA MET A 423 2.52 25.17 -17.11
C MET A 423 1.68 24.26 -16.22
N LEU A 424 0.61 23.66 -16.75
CA LEU A 424 -0.20 22.66 -16.02
C LEU A 424 0.61 21.42 -15.70
N PHE A 425 1.38 20.92 -16.69
CA PHE A 425 2.32 19.82 -16.49
C PHE A 425 3.31 20.14 -15.37
N LEU A 426 3.95 21.32 -15.43
CA LEU A 426 4.98 21.72 -14.47
C LEU A 426 4.39 21.88 -13.07
N SER A 427 3.21 22.48 -12.97
CA SER A 427 2.54 22.74 -11.68
C SER A 427 2.15 21.44 -10.98
N ILE A 428 1.47 20.52 -11.69
CA ILE A 428 0.98 19.27 -11.08
C ILE A 428 2.14 18.31 -10.79
N ASN A 429 3.04 18.10 -11.76
CA ASN A 429 4.19 17.19 -11.55
C ASN A 429 5.21 17.78 -10.58
N GLY A 430 5.42 19.10 -10.60
CA GLY A 430 6.27 19.80 -9.65
C GLY A 430 5.76 19.65 -8.22
N MET A 431 4.45 19.74 -8.01
CA MET A 431 3.84 19.48 -6.70
C MET A 431 4.04 18.02 -6.25
N ILE A 432 3.82 17.04 -7.13
CA ILE A 432 4.11 15.61 -6.84
C ILE A 432 5.57 15.42 -6.44
N PHE A 433 6.49 16.07 -7.16
CA PHE A 433 7.92 15.99 -6.87
C PHE A 433 8.26 16.63 -5.51
N ILE A 434 7.73 17.83 -5.22
CA ILE A 434 7.94 18.54 -3.96
C ILE A 434 7.41 17.73 -2.78
N THR A 435 6.22 17.15 -2.89
CA THR A 435 5.63 16.37 -1.78
C THR A 435 6.46 15.14 -1.44
N GLY A 436 7.14 14.53 -2.41
CA GLY A 436 8.02 13.40 -2.12
C GLY A 436 9.41 13.79 -1.63
N ILE A 437 10.05 14.84 -2.18
CA ILE A 437 11.45 15.20 -1.86
C ILE A 437 11.63 15.79 -0.45
N ILE A 438 10.53 16.20 0.19
CA ILE A 438 10.50 16.57 1.61
C ILE A 438 11.01 15.40 2.47
N ASN A 439 10.72 14.17 2.07
CA ASN A 439 11.29 12.98 2.71
C ASN A 439 12.78 12.83 2.35
N GLY A 440 13.66 12.75 3.35
CA GLY A 440 15.11 12.56 3.15
C GLY A 440 15.49 11.27 2.42
N GLU A 441 14.62 10.27 2.47
CA GLU A 441 14.76 8.97 1.80
C GLU A 441 13.86 8.83 0.57
N ALA A 442 13.55 9.95 -0.10
CA ALA A 442 12.69 9.98 -1.30
C ALA A 442 13.15 9.07 -2.46
N TRP A 443 14.39 8.56 -2.43
CA TRP A 443 14.94 7.61 -3.38
C TRP A 443 14.35 6.20 -3.26
N TRP A 444 13.80 5.85 -2.09
CA TRP A 444 13.23 4.54 -1.83
C TRP A 444 11.72 4.59 -2.08
N ALA A 445 11.28 3.90 -3.13
CA ALA A 445 9.94 4.04 -3.69
C ALA A 445 8.78 3.87 -2.69
N ARG A 446 8.98 3.07 -1.63
CA ARG A 446 7.96 2.86 -0.59
C ARG A 446 7.62 4.12 0.22
N PHE A 447 8.54 5.10 0.29
CA PHE A 447 8.30 6.38 0.95
C PHE A 447 7.66 7.42 0.02
N THR A 448 7.85 7.27 -1.29
CA THR A 448 7.39 8.20 -2.32
C THR A 448 6.66 7.47 -3.48
N PRO A 449 5.68 6.59 -3.19
CA PRO A 449 5.04 5.78 -4.22
C PRO A 449 4.27 6.63 -5.24
N HIS A 450 3.84 7.83 -4.85
CA HIS A 450 3.12 8.77 -5.70
C HIS A 450 3.98 9.40 -6.81
N PHE A 451 5.31 9.28 -6.79
CA PHE A 451 6.15 9.66 -7.94
C PHE A 451 5.78 8.87 -9.21
N TRP A 452 5.25 7.65 -9.05
CA TRP A 452 4.72 6.86 -10.17
C TRP A 452 3.58 7.55 -10.93
N LEU A 453 2.88 8.50 -10.30
CA LEU A 453 1.79 9.25 -10.94
C LEU A 453 2.27 10.27 -11.96
N ILE A 454 3.55 10.67 -11.94
CA ILE A 454 4.12 11.66 -12.88
C ILE A 454 3.84 11.28 -14.34
N PRO A 455 4.27 10.10 -14.84
CA PRO A 455 3.99 9.70 -16.22
C PRO A 455 2.49 9.53 -16.53
N ILE A 456 1.71 9.12 -15.54
CA ILE A 456 0.28 8.82 -15.72
C ILE A 456 -0.51 10.11 -15.89
N ILE A 457 -0.32 11.07 -14.99
CA ILE A 457 -0.95 12.40 -15.06
C ILE A 457 -0.48 13.13 -16.31
N THR A 458 0.79 13.01 -16.67
CA THR A 458 1.31 13.56 -17.93
C THR A 458 0.54 13.03 -19.14
N CYS A 459 0.36 11.70 -19.24
CA CYS A 459 -0.41 11.11 -20.34
C CYS A 459 -1.88 11.57 -20.33
N ALA A 460 -2.49 11.65 -19.15
CA ALA A 460 -3.87 12.12 -18.99
C ALA A 460 -4.03 13.59 -19.44
N LEU A 461 -3.08 14.46 -19.10
CA LEU A 461 -3.05 15.86 -19.52
C LEU A 461 -2.89 15.99 -21.03
N ILE A 462 -2.01 15.20 -21.65
CA ILE A 462 -1.81 15.26 -23.11
C ILE A 462 -3.06 14.80 -23.88
N TRP A 463 -3.63 13.65 -23.51
CA TRP A 463 -4.79 13.12 -24.25
C TRP A 463 -6.05 13.98 -24.09
N GLN A 464 -6.19 14.69 -22.97
CA GLN A 464 -7.30 15.63 -22.78
C GLN A 464 -6.99 17.03 -23.33
N GLY A 465 -5.76 17.49 -23.23
CA GLY A 465 -5.39 18.89 -23.49
C GLY A 465 -5.05 19.23 -24.94
N THR A 466 -4.62 18.27 -25.76
CA THR A 466 -4.11 18.57 -27.12
C THR A 466 -4.43 17.51 -28.17
N SER A 467 -4.45 17.93 -29.44
CA SER A 467 -4.56 17.07 -30.63
C SER A 467 -3.23 16.87 -31.35
N SER A 468 -2.13 17.43 -30.84
CA SER A 468 -0.79 17.29 -31.43
C SER A 468 -0.37 15.83 -31.56
N ARG A 469 -0.04 15.39 -32.79
CA ARG A 469 0.38 14.02 -33.08
C ARG A 469 1.66 13.66 -32.34
N ILE A 470 2.63 14.58 -32.27
CA ILE A 470 3.92 14.36 -31.60
C ILE A 470 3.70 14.11 -30.10
N LEU A 471 2.99 15.02 -29.41
CA LEU A 471 2.72 14.89 -27.98
C LEU A 471 1.92 13.62 -27.68
N ARG A 472 0.91 13.29 -28.50
CA ARG A 472 0.12 12.06 -28.34
C ARG A 472 0.95 10.79 -28.56
N SER A 473 1.85 10.77 -29.55
CA SER A 473 2.76 9.64 -29.76
C SER A 473 3.72 9.46 -28.58
N LEU A 474 4.27 10.55 -28.03
CA LEU A 474 5.11 10.50 -26.84
C LEU A 474 4.33 10.01 -25.61
N ALA A 475 3.09 10.45 -25.42
CA ALA A 475 2.22 9.97 -24.34
C ALA A 475 1.88 8.48 -24.51
N ASN A 476 1.58 8.02 -25.73
CA ASN A 476 1.34 6.61 -26.03
C ASN A 476 2.58 5.75 -25.76
N PHE A 477 3.77 6.24 -26.09
CA PHE A 477 5.03 5.57 -25.76
C PHE A 477 5.26 5.52 -24.24
N CYS A 478 5.06 6.65 -23.54
CA CYS A 478 5.23 6.75 -22.09
C CYS A 478 4.29 5.79 -21.34
N ILE A 479 3.01 5.76 -21.67
CA ILE A 479 2.05 4.85 -21.02
C ILE A 479 2.35 3.39 -21.35
N LEU A 480 2.78 3.07 -22.58
CA LEU A 480 3.15 1.71 -22.97
C LEU A 480 4.33 1.22 -22.13
N ILE A 481 5.34 2.06 -21.93
CA ILE A 481 6.45 1.75 -21.02
C ILE A 481 5.96 1.49 -19.61
N CYS A 482 5.04 2.34 -19.10
CA CYS A 482 4.48 2.16 -17.76
C CYS A 482 3.71 0.83 -17.63
N VAL A 483 2.92 0.45 -18.64
CA VAL A 483 2.21 -0.83 -18.70
C VAL A 483 3.20 -1.99 -18.71
N ILE A 484 4.22 -1.96 -19.57
CA ILE A 484 5.25 -3.00 -19.65
C ILE A 484 5.98 -3.13 -18.30
N ASN A 485 6.32 -2.00 -17.67
CA ASN A 485 6.99 -1.95 -16.38
C ASN A 485 6.21 -2.69 -15.28
N VAL A 486 4.91 -2.40 -15.13
CA VAL A 486 4.08 -3.02 -14.10
C VAL A 486 3.76 -4.49 -14.40
N LEU A 487 3.62 -4.86 -15.67
CA LEU A 487 3.41 -6.26 -16.07
C LEU A 487 4.65 -7.13 -15.81
N ILE A 488 5.84 -6.61 -16.10
CA ILE A 488 7.10 -7.32 -15.78
C ILE A 488 7.27 -7.48 -14.27
N LEU A 489 7.08 -6.40 -13.50
CA LEU A 489 7.18 -6.48 -12.04
C LEU A 489 6.14 -7.43 -11.46
N GLY A 490 4.89 -7.32 -11.87
CA GLY A 490 3.80 -8.16 -11.40
C GLY A 490 4.01 -9.63 -11.71
N SER A 491 4.39 -9.97 -12.94
CA SER A 491 4.65 -11.36 -13.34
C SER A 491 5.83 -11.97 -12.57
N LEU A 492 6.92 -11.22 -12.41
CA LEU A 492 8.09 -11.67 -11.65
C LEU A 492 7.76 -11.83 -10.16
N LYS A 493 7.03 -10.89 -9.57
CA LYS A 493 6.58 -10.98 -8.18
C LYS A 493 5.63 -12.16 -7.95
N CYS A 494 4.67 -12.39 -8.84
CA CYS A 494 3.79 -13.56 -8.78
C CYS A 494 4.60 -14.85 -8.81
N THR A 495 5.57 -14.95 -9.74
CA THR A 495 6.42 -16.12 -9.88
C THR A 495 7.30 -16.35 -8.63
N ALA A 496 7.86 -15.27 -8.06
CA ALA A 496 8.69 -15.37 -6.87
C ALA A 496 7.86 -15.76 -5.64
N THR A 497 6.70 -15.13 -5.46
CA THR A 497 5.74 -15.45 -4.39
C THR A 497 5.32 -16.90 -4.47
N TRP A 498 4.96 -17.40 -5.66
CA TRP A 498 4.58 -18.79 -5.87
C TRP A 498 5.70 -19.78 -5.46
N ARG A 499 6.95 -19.50 -5.83
CA ARG A 499 8.10 -20.35 -5.45
C ARG A 499 8.32 -20.39 -3.94
N VAL A 500 8.32 -19.23 -3.28
CA VAL A 500 8.53 -19.13 -1.82
C VAL A 500 7.36 -19.78 -1.09
N ASN A 501 6.12 -19.51 -1.51
CA ASN A 501 4.92 -20.08 -0.92
C ASN A 501 4.90 -21.60 -0.98
N ASN A 502 5.24 -22.20 -2.13
CA ASN A 502 5.33 -23.65 -2.25
C ASN A 502 6.44 -24.26 -1.38
N ARG A 503 7.54 -23.53 -1.18
CA ARG A 503 8.59 -23.97 -0.24
C ARG A 503 8.08 -23.98 1.19
N ILE A 504 7.34 -22.94 1.60
CA ILE A 504 6.71 -22.85 2.92
C ILE A 504 5.71 -24.00 3.13
N ILE A 505 4.81 -24.23 2.16
CA ILE A 505 3.82 -25.32 2.22
C ILE A 505 4.51 -26.68 2.40
N ARG A 506 5.53 -26.98 1.59
CA ARG A 506 6.30 -28.24 1.72
C ARG A 506 7.00 -28.36 3.07
N GLN A 507 7.52 -27.26 3.61
CA GLN A 507 8.13 -27.27 4.95
C GLN A 507 7.08 -27.54 6.04
N ILE A 508 5.89 -26.92 5.96
CA ILE A 508 4.79 -27.18 6.90
C ILE A 508 4.38 -28.66 6.84
N GLU A 509 4.21 -29.23 5.64
CA GLU A 509 3.87 -30.65 5.46
C GLU A 509 4.95 -31.58 6.04
N MET A 510 6.22 -31.28 5.79
CA MET A 510 7.35 -32.02 6.35
C MET A 510 7.36 -31.97 7.88
N ILE A 511 7.17 -30.79 8.48
CA ILE A 511 7.16 -30.61 9.94
C ILE A 511 5.98 -31.35 10.59
N ARG A 512 4.83 -31.37 9.91
CA ARG A 512 3.64 -32.07 10.39
C ARG A 512 3.85 -33.58 10.51
N ASN A 513 4.74 -34.14 9.69
CA ASN A 513 5.09 -35.56 9.71
C ASN A 513 6.18 -35.91 10.73
N LEU A 514 6.77 -34.91 11.41
CA LEU A 514 7.72 -35.16 12.50
C LEU A 514 6.98 -35.65 13.77
N PRO A 515 7.68 -36.38 14.66
CA PRO A 515 7.16 -36.70 16.00
C PRO A 515 6.72 -35.43 16.73
N GLN A 516 5.47 -35.42 17.20
CA GLN A 516 4.86 -34.29 17.91
C GLN A 516 5.00 -34.47 19.44
N PRO A 517 5.21 -33.40 20.23
CA PRO A 517 5.40 -32.00 19.80
C PRO A 517 6.80 -31.76 19.21
N VAL A 518 6.86 -30.94 18.16
CA VAL A 518 8.12 -30.56 17.52
C VAL A 518 8.85 -29.54 18.40
N ARG A 519 10.14 -29.77 18.66
CA ARG A 519 10.98 -28.81 19.39
C ARG A 519 11.36 -27.65 18.48
N VAL A 520 11.01 -26.43 18.89
CA VAL A 520 11.20 -25.22 18.09
C VAL A 520 11.86 -24.13 18.95
N VAL A 521 12.86 -23.46 18.38
CA VAL A 521 13.39 -22.20 18.92
C VAL A 521 12.80 -21.09 18.05
N TYR A 522 11.92 -20.29 18.63
CA TYR A 522 11.33 -19.15 17.93
C TYR A 522 12.20 -17.91 18.10
N GLY A 523 12.33 -17.11 17.05
CA GLY A 523 12.92 -15.77 17.14
C GLY A 523 11.86 -14.70 17.44
N PHE A 524 12.12 -13.50 16.94
CA PHE A 524 11.25 -12.33 17.06
C PHE A 524 10.03 -12.37 16.12
N ILE A 525 10.03 -13.17 15.06
CA ILE A 525 8.85 -13.35 14.19
C ILE A 525 7.83 -14.28 14.86
N ARG A 526 6.93 -13.68 15.65
CA ARG A 526 5.89 -14.39 16.41
C ARG A 526 4.83 -15.06 15.54
N SER A 527 4.56 -14.53 14.36
CA SER A 527 3.56 -15.08 13.44
C SER A 527 3.78 -16.56 13.08
N THR A 528 5.02 -17.06 13.18
CA THR A 528 5.32 -18.48 12.99
C THR A 528 4.62 -19.38 14.00
N ARG A 529 4.46 -18.94 15.25
CA ARG A 529 3.70 -19.68 16.28
C ARG A 529 2.25 -19.89 15.81
N ILE A 530 1.63 -18.83 15.30
CA ILE A 530 0.24 -18.87 14.83
C ILE A 530 0.13 -19.72 13.57
N ARG A 531 1.07 -19.62 12.62
CA ARG A 531 1.06 -20.47 11.43
C ARG A 531 1.16 -21.96 11.76
N PHE A 532 1.99 -22.33 12.73
CA PHE A 532 2.08 -23.71 13.18
C PHE A 532 0.80 -24.16 13.88
N ALA A 533 0.22 -23.34 14.74
CA ALA A 533 -1.09 -23.62 15.35
C ALA A 533 -2.19 -23.80 14.29
N GLU A 534 -2.26 -22.88 13.32
CA GLU A 534 -3.20 -22.91 12.20
C GLU A 534 -3.03 -24.12 11.26
N ALA A 535 -1.82 -24.67 11.20
CA ALA A 535 -1.48 -25.90 10.47
C ALA A 535 -1.69 -27.18 11.31
N GLY A 536 -2.03 -27.05 12.59
CA GLY A 536 -2.20 -28.17 13.52
C GLY A 536 -0.88 -28.83 13.94
N ILE A 537 0.22 -28.09 13.94
CA ILE A 537 1.54 -28.53 14.42
C ILE A 537 1.64 -28.22 15.91
N MET A 538 1.88 -29.22 16.74
CA MET A 538 2.13 -29.03 18.17
C MET A 538 3.60 -28.71 18.38
N THR A 539 3.90 -27.60 19.08
CA THR A 539 5.28 -27.19 19.32
C THR A 539 5.64 -27.13 20.78
N PHE A 540 6.86 -27.57 21.10
CA PHE A 540 7.52 -27.35 22.38
C PHE A 540 8.59 -26.26 22.20
N GLU A 541 8.33 -25.08 22.77
CA GLU A 541 9.24 -23.93 22.66
C GLU A 541 10.45 -24.12 23.59
N LEU A 542 11.65 -24.03 23.02
CA LEU A 542 12.90 -24.06 23.77
C LEU A 542 13.45 -22.64 23.97
N PRO A 543 14.13 -22.38 25.11
CA PRO A 543 14.87 -21.13 25.31
C PRO A 543 16.01 -20.99 24.30
N LYS A 544 16.52 -19.75 24.13
CA LYS A 544 17.52 -19.33 23.14
C LYS A 544 18.69 -20.31 22.93
N GLU A 545 19.31 -20.20 21.75
CA GLU A 545 20.29 -21.12 21.13
C GLU A 545 21.45 -21.64 21.99
N GLU A 546 21.76 -21.01 23.13
CA GLU A 546 22.87 -21.43 24.02
C GLU A 546 22.64 -22.78 24.73
N ASN A 547 21.45 -23.39 24.63
CA ASN A 547 21.12 -24.68 25.26
C ASN A 547 20.71 -25.79 24.27
N LEU A 548 21.15 -25.70 23.01
CA LEU A 548 20.84 -26.71 22.01
C LEU A 548 21.79 -27.91 22.19
N GLY A 549 21.33 -28.94 22.91
CA GLY A 549 22.02 -30.24 23.00
C GLY A 549 22.25 -30.91 21.63
N GLU A 550 22.97 -32.03 21.60
CA GLU A 550 23.38 -32.69 20.36
C GLU A 550 22.21 -33.07 19.41
N GLY A 551 22.29 -32.68 18.14
CA GLY A 551 21.36 -33.02 17.06
C GLY A 551 21.38 -32.07 15.85
N GLU A 552 20.80 -32.47 14.71
CA GLU A 552 20.70 -31.63 13.51
C GLU A 552 19.53 -30.63 13.60
N TRP A 553 19.89 -29.34 13.68
CA TRP A 553 18.94 -28.24 13.58
C TRP A 553 18.79 -27.85 12.11
N ALA A 554 17.61 -28.04 11.54
CA ALA A 554 17.36 -27.54 10.21
C ALA A 554 17.35 -26.01 10.23
N ASN A 555 18.29 -25.43 9.49
CA ASN A 555 18.38 -23.98 9.34
C ASN A 555 17.07 -23.42 8.75
N ALA A 556 16.40 -22.61 9.58
CA ALA A 556 15.33 -21.66 9.28
C ALA A 556 14.10 -22.19 8.49
N PHE A 557 12.93 -22.11 9.12
CA PHE A 557 11.65 -22.13 8.41
C PHE A 557 11.60 -20.95 7.42
N THR A 558 11.26 -21.20 6.15
CA THR A 558 11.34 -20.17 5.09
C THR A 558 10.45 -18.99 5.45
N GLY A 559 11.01 -17.78 5.40
CA GLY A 559 10.29 -16.56 5.74
C GLY A 559 10.17 -16.31 7.25
N SER A 560 10.84 -17.09 8.09
CA SER A 560 10.90 -16.91 9.54
C SER A 560 12.34 -17.04 10.05
N ASP A 561 12.55 -16.59 11.28
CA ASP A 561 13.74 -16.79 12.10
C ASP A 561 13.63 -18.02 13.02
N ALA A 562 12.55 -18.81 12.94
CA ALA A 562 12.37 -20.01 13.74
C ALA A 562 13.30 -21.15 13.28
N LYS A 563 13.93 -21.82 14.25
CA LYS A 563 14.74 -23.03 14.07
C LYS A 563 13.99 -24.25 14.56
N ILE A 564 14.03 -25.32 13.78
CA ILE A 564 13.27 -26.55 14.05
C ILE A 564 14.26 -27.70 14.25
N PHE A 565 14.05 -28.45 15.33
CA PHE A 565 14.80 -29.68 15.58
C PHE A 565 14.31 -30.80 14.65
N ILE A 566 15.22 -31.44 13.92
CA ILE A 566 14.91 -32.64 13.14
C ILE A 566 15.60 -33.84 13.82
N PRO A 567 14.84 -34.79 14.39
CA PRO A 567 15.43 -35.97 15.01
C PRO A 567 16.13 -36.85 13.97
N HIS A 568 17.30 -37.40 14.30
CA HIS A 568 17.89 -38.48 13.51
C HIS A 568 17.01 -39.72 13.63
N VAL A 569 16.73 -40.35 12.50
CA VAL A 569 15.92 -41.57 12.44
C VAL A 569 16.76 -42.66 11.79
N ASP A 570 16.82 -43.84 12.40
CA ASP A 570 17.47 -45.00 11.80
C ASP A 570 16.66 -45.56 10.61
N ALA A 571 17.24 -46.54 9.89
CA ALA A 571 16.60 -47.18 8.74
C ALA A 571 15.27 -47.88 9.07
N ASN A 572 14.96 -48.09 10.35
CA ASN A 572 13.75 -48.73 10.85
C ASN A 572 12.72 -47.71 11.38
N GLY A 573 12.98 -46.41 11.31
CA GLY A 573 12.08 -45.37 11.79
C GLY A 573 12.23 -45.02 13.28
N THR A 574 13.27 -45.52 13.96
CA THR A 574 13.52 -45.28 15.38
C THR A 574 14.34 -43.99 15.57
N ILE A 575 13.91 -43.12 16.49
CA ILE A 575 14.64 -41.89 16.81
C ILE A 575 15.99 -42.24 17.47
N ILE A 576 17.09 -41.89 16.81
CA ILE A 576 18.44 -42.02 17.35
C ILE A 576 18.71 -40.80 18.24
N GLN A 577 18.61 -40.95 19.56
CA GLN A 577 19.25 -40.01 20.48
C GLN A 577 20.76 -40.27 20.45
N LYS A 578 21.52 -39.42 19.74
CA LYS A 578 22.96 -39.32 20.03
C LYS A 578 23.11 -38.65 21.40
N LYS A 579 23.90 -39.30 22.25
CA LYS A 579 24.05 -39.03 23.68
C LYS A 579 24.75 -37.71 23.95
#